data_AF-A0A662EEV2-F1
#
_entry.id   AF-A0A662EEV2-F1
#
_cell.length_a   1.000
_cell.length_b   1.000
_cell.length_c   1.000
_cell.angle_alpha   90.00
_cell.angle_beta   90.00
_cell.angle_gamma   90.00
#
_symmetry.space_group_name_H-M   'P 1'
#
loop_
_entity.id
_entity.type
_entity.pdbx_description
1 polymer ?
#
loop_
_entity_poly.entity_id
_entity_poly.type
_entity_poly.pdbx_seq_one_letter_code
_entity_poly.pdbx_strand_id
1 'polypeptide(L)'
;MTCINTGPGSANLVGGQTAVIKTRGRTVEEMLLRAPAGMKMALGENPKRVYGEQKKLPSTRMGNAGLLREWLTKAKNYLEKKKHAREKGKPFEVDIKLEALAKVLTGELPAHIHCHRADDIMTALRIAEEFGIKDVVLIHATEGYKVADILAERGVPCVVGPILFSRTKYELRGMNPKNPVELSRAGVKVAIQTDQMSAVKYILFDAALAVREGMDEGEALKAVTLYPANILGIADRVGSIAPGKDADIVVLSAHPFDVARSRVELVLIDGSPVYRAES
;
A
#
# COMPACT_ATOMS: atom_id res chain seq x y z
N MET A 1 -11.57 -2.82 -12.44
CA MET A 1 -10.24 -3.03 -11.86
C MET A 1 -9.77 -4.41 -12.27
N THR A 2 -8.57 -4.56 -12.82
CA THR A 2 -8.05 -5.85 -13.32
C THR A 2 -7.08 -6.52 -12.34
N CYS A 3 -6.44 -5.73 -11.46
CA CYS A 3 -5.43 -6.19 -10.52
C CYS A 3 -5.58 -5.45 -9.17
N ILE A 4 -5.39 -6.16 -8.06
CA ILE A 4 -5.49 -5.61 -6.70
C ILE A 4 -4.39 -6.17 -5.80
N ASN A 5 -3.92 -5.36 -4.85
CA ASN A 5 -3.12 -5.84 -3.71
C ASN A 5 -4.07 -6.08 -2.52
N THR A 6 -4.16 -7.33 -2.08
CA THR A 6 -5.00 -7.76 -0.96
C THR A 6 -4.16 -8.16 0.23
N GLY A 7 -4.67 -7.95 1.45
CA GLY A 7 -3.95 -8.32 2.67
C GLY A 7 -4.63 -7.84 3.95
N PRO A 8 -3.93 -7.96 5.09
CA PRO A 8 -4.47 -7.63 6.40
C PRO A 8 -4.89 -6.15 6.55
N GLY A 9 -5.83 -5.92 7.47
CA GLY A 9 -6.25 -4.57 7.89
C GLY A 9 -5.19 -3.85 8.74
N SER A 10 -5.63 -2.86 9.51
CA SER A 10 -4.76 -2.01 10.36
C SER A 10 -4.93 -2.27 11.86
N ALA A 11 -5.57 -3.39 12.23
CA ALA A 11 -5.78 -3.77 13.63
C ALA A 11 -4.48 -4.10 14.36
N ASN A 12 -3.48 -4.63 13.65
CA ASN A 12 -2.22 -5.14 14.22
C ASN A 12 -1.03 -4.26 13.83
N LEU A 13 -0.03 -4.15 14.72
CA LEU A 13 1.23 -3.46 14.43
C LEU A 13 2.00 -4.10 13.27
N VAL A 14 2.09 -5.42 13.27
CA VAL A 14 2.57 -6.24 12.16
C VAL A 14 1.41 -7.15 11.78
N GLY A 15 0.70 -6.79 10.71
CA GLY A 15 -0.53 -7.44 10.28
C GLY A 15 -0.32 -8.70 9.48
N GLY A 16 0.81 -8.82 8.77
CA GLY A 16 1.14 -9.95 7.89
C GLY A 16 1.46 -9.51 6.47
N GLN A 17 1.52 -10.46 5.56
CA GLN A 17 1.94 -10.21 4.17
C GLN A 17 0.74 -9.94 3.26
N THR A 18 0.95 -9.11 2.24
CA THR A 18 -0.03 -8.87 1.17
C THR A 18 0.31 -9.71 -0.07
N ALA A 19 -0.66 -9.87 -0.96
CA ALA A 19 -0.50 -10.52 -2.25
C ALA A 19 -1.15 -9.68 -3.35
N VAL A 20 -0.49 -9.61 -4.50
CA VAL A 20 -1.07 -9.03 -5.71
C VAL A 20 -1.76 -10.13 -6.50
N ILE A 21 -3.02 -9.91 -6.82
CA ILE A 21 -3.83 -10.82 -7.63
C ILE A 21 -4.49 -10.08 -8.79
N LYS A 22 -4.70 -10.76 -9.89
CA LYS A 22 -5.61 -10.35 -10.96
C LYS A 22 -7.04 -10.77 -10.60
N THR A 23 -8.03 -10.02 -11.06
CA THR A 23 -9.45 -10.30 -10.80
C THR A 23 -10.04 -11.31 -11.79
N ARG A 24 -9.21 -12.26 -12.25
CA ARG A 24 -9.58 -13.35 -13.17
C ARG A 24 -8.92 -14.63 -12.68
N GLY A 25 -9.71 -15.69 -12.60
CA GLY A 25 -9.27 -17.01 -12.18
C GLY A 25 -10.34 -17.66 -11.30
N ARG A 26 -10.32 -18.98 -11.24
CA ARG A 26 -11.20 -19.78 -10.37
C ARG A 26 -10.50 -20.17 -9.07
N THR A 27 -9.17 -20.21 -9.08
CA THR A 27 -8.34 -20.45 -7.90
C THR A 27 -7.41 -19.28 -7.65
N VAL A 28 -6.90 -19.18 -6.42
CA VAL A 28 -5.97 -18.11 -6.05
C VAL A 28 -4.67 -18.22 -6.84
N GLU A 29 -4.22 -19.43 -7.16
CA GLU A 29 -3.03 -19.70 -7.97
C GLU A 29 -3.18 -19.17 -9.39
N GLU A 30 -4.37 -19.35 -10.01
CA GLU A 30 -4.67 -18.76 -11.32
C GLU A 30 -4.68 -17.22 -11.27
N MET A 31 -5.08 -16.64 -10.13
CA MET A 31 -5.18 -15.20 -9.94
C MET A 31 -3.84 -14.55 -9.52
N LEU A 32 -2.88 -15.32 -9.02
CA LEU A 32 -1.71 -14.79 -8.32
C LEU A 32 -0.70 -14.13 -9.27
N LEU A 33 -0.36 -12.87 -8.98
CA LEU A 33 0.69 -12.15 -9.70
C LEU A 33 2.00 -12.09 -8.90
N ARG A 34 1.90 -11.80 -7.60
CA ARG A 34 3.06 -11.71 -6.70
C ARG A 34 2.64 -11.99 -5.25
N ALA A 35 3.29 -12.94 -4.59
CA ALA A 35 3.21 -13.13 -3.15
C ALA A 35 4.56 -13.59 -2.57
N PRO A 36 5.02 -13.02 -1.44
CA PRO A 36 4.47 -11.83 -0.78
C PRO A 36 4.79 -10.53 -1.56
N ALA A 37 3.91 -9.54 -1.46
CA ALA A 37 4.05 -8.25 -2.14
C ALA A 37 4.44 -7.10 -1.21
N GLY A 38 4.05 -7.16 0.06
CA GLY A 38 4.46 -6.22 1.10
C GLY A 38 4.19 -6.77 2.49
N MET A 39 4.85 -6.21 3.50
CA MET A 39 4.55 -6.48 4.92
C MET A 39 3.66 -5.37 5.47
N LYS A 40 2.40 -5.67 5.75
CA LYS A 40 1.46 -4.73 6.34
C LYS A 40 1.82 -4.46 7.81
N MET A 41 2.01 -3.20 8.13
CA MET A 41 2.21 -2.69 9.49
C MET A 41 1.25 -1.54 9.77
N ALA A 42 1.04 -1.19 11.04
CA ALA A 42 0.17 -0.06 11.39
C ALA A 42 0.67 0.73 12.61
N LEU A 43 0.50 2.04 12.53
CA LEU A 43 0.64 3.01 13.62
C LEU A 43 -0.68 3.78 13.79
N GLY A 44 -0.73 4.75 14.70
CA GLY A 44 -1.93 5.55 14.95
C GLY A 44 -2.98 4.89 15.87
N GLU A 45 -4.26 5.22 15.66
CA GLU A 45 -5.35 4.87 16.57
C GLU A 45 -5.78 3.42 16.49
N ASN A 46 -5.72 2.80 15.31
CA ASN A 46 -6.27 1.47 15.09
C ASN A 46 -5.62 0.40 15.99
N PRO A 47 -4.28 0.22 16.02
CA PRO A 47 -3.68 -0.82 16.86
C PRO A 47 -3.89 -0.56 18.35
N LYS A 48 -3.67 0.68 18.80
CA LYS A 48 -3.79 1.01 20.23
C LYS A 48 -5.22 0.80 20.76
N ARG A 49 -6.24 1.00 19.90
CA ARG A 49 -7.64 0.81 20.26
C ARG A 49 -7.96 -0.69 20.37
N VAL A 50 -7.61 -1.47 19.34
CA VAL A 50 -7.90 -2.92 19.31
C VAL A 50 -7.24 -3.66 20.46
N TYR A 51 -5.95 -3.40 20.72
CA TYR A 51 -5.23 -4.07 21.81
C TYR A 51 -5.61 -3.49 23.18
N GLY A 52 -5.86 -2.17 23.26
CA GLY A 52 -6.35 -1.52 24.47
C GLY A 52 -7.70 -2.07 24.95
N GLU A 53 -8.65 -2.30 24.04
CA GLU A 53 -9.95 -2.95 24.34
C GLU A 53 -9.73 -4.37 24.89
N GLN A 54 -8.71 -5.08 24.42
CA GLN A 54 -8.32 -6.42 24.91
C GLN A 54 -7.45 -6.39 26.18
N LYS A 55 -7.16 -5.21 26.76
CA LYS A 55 -6.22 -5.02 27.88
C LYS A 55 -4.82 -5.57 27.59
N LYS A 56 -4.38 -5.47 26.34
CA LYS A 56 -3.05 -5.88 25.87
C LYS A 56 -2.25 -4.67 25.37
N LEU A 57 -0.93 -4.81 25.30
CA LEU A 57 -0.08 -3.85 24.62
C LEU A 57 -0.19 -4.04 23.10
N PRO A 58 -0.22 -2.95 22.29
CA PRO A 58 -0.12 -1.55 22.70
C PRO A 58 -1.47 -0.91 23.05
N SER A 59 -1.50 0.02 24.00
CA SER A 59 -2.67 0.86 24.31
C SER A 59 -2.42 2.36 24.08
N THR A 60 -1.22 2.72 23.62
CA THR A 60 -0.78 4.10 23.34
C THR A 60 0.05 4.16 22.06
N ARG A 61 0.24 5.35 21.48
CA ARG A 61 1.17 5.53 20.34
C ARG A 61 2.62 5.20 20.70
N MET A 62 3.03 5.49 21.94
CA MET A 62 4.35 5.09 22.45
C MET A 62 4.47 3.56 22.49
N GLY A 63 3.42 2.87 22.95
CA GLY A 63 3.34 1.41 22.92
C GLY A 63 3.41 0.84 21.50
N ASN A 64 2.73 1.48 20.53
CA ASN A 64 2.82 1.06 19.12
C ASN A 64 4.28 1.10 18.64
N ALA A 65 4.96 2.22 18.87
CA ALA A 65 6.34 2.41 18.43
C ALA A 65 7.30 1.46 19.18
N GLY A 66 7.16 1.31 20.49
CA GLY A 66 8.01 0.44 21.31
C GLY A 66 7.88 -1.03 20.93
N LEU A 67 6.65 -1.53 20.76
CA LEU A 67 6.44 -2.93 20.40
C LEU A 67 6.86 -3.21 18.95
N LEU A 68 6.69 -2.26 18.02
CA LEU A 68 7.24 -2.40 16.67
C LEU A 68 8.77 -2.51 16.69
N ARG A 69 9.46 -1.66 17.45
CA ARG A 69 10.92 -1.77 17.65
C ARG A 69 11.34 -3.10 18.23
N GLU A 70 10.59 -3.62 19.20
CA GLU A 70 10.85 -4.92 19.81
C GLU A 70 10.81 -6.04 18.76
N TRP A 71 9.78 -6.07 17.91
CA TRP A 71 9.65 -7.06 16.83
C TRP A 71 10.77 -6.94 15.79
N LEU A 72 11.11 -5.73 15.37
CA LEU A 72 12.22 -5.50 14.43
C LEU A 72 13.57 -5.90 15.04
N THR A 73 13.78 -5.66 16.34
CA THR A 73 14.96 -6.11 17.07
C THR A 73 15.05 -7.64 17.11
N LYS A 74 13.92 -8.32 17.37
CA LYS A 74 13.85 -9.79 17.32
C LYS A 74 14.19 -10.32 15.92
N ALA A 75 13.66 -9.70 14.86
CA ALA A 75 13.95 -10.09 13.48
C ALA A 75 15.43 -9.86 13.10
N LYS A 76 16.03 -8.76 13.55
CA LYS A 76 17.48 -8.51 13.38
C LYS A 76 18.32 -9.58 14.08
N ASN A 77 18.02 -9.88 15.34
CA ASN A 77 18.70 -10.93 16.09
C ASN A 77 18.53 -12.31 15.44
N TYR A 78 17.35 -12.58 14.87
CA TYR A 78 17.07 -13.80 14.12
C TYR A 78 17.95 -13.93 12.87
N LEU A 79 18.10 -12.87 12.09
CA LEU A 79 19.00 -12.83 10.93
C LEU A 79 20.46 -13.13 11.31
N GLU A 80 20.96 -12.52 12.38
CA GLU A 80 22.33 -12.77 12.86
C GLU A 80 22.53 -14.23 13.30
N LYS A 81 21.57 -14.78 14.06
CA LYS A 81 21.61 -16.20 14.46
C LYS A 81 21.58 -17.13 13.25
N LYS A 82 20.74 -16.83 12.26
CA LYS A 82 20.62 -17.61 11.02
C LYS A 82 21.92 -17.59 10.22
N LYS A 83 22.55 -16.42 10.10
CA LYS A 83 23.86 -16.24 9.45
C LYS A 83 24.94 -17.07 10.14
N HIS A 84 25.05 -16.96 11.46
CA HIS A 84 26.05 -17.70 12.24
C HIS A 84 25.87 -19.23 12.18
N ALA A 85 24.62 -19.70 12.21
CA ALA A 85 24.32 -21.12 12.04
C ALA A 85 24.76 -21.63 10.65
N ARG A 86 24.50 -20.84 9.60
CA ARG A 86 24.93 -21.14 8.22
C ARG A 86 26.45 -21.20 8.10
N GLU A 87 27.18 -20.22 8.65
CA GLU A 87 28.65 -20.18 8.63
C GLU A 87 29.29 -21.36 9.36
N LYS A 88 28.64 -21.85 10.42
CA LYS A 88 29.10 -23.02 11.20
C LYS A 88 28.59 -24.36 10.67
N GLY A 89 27.82 -24.38 9.59
CA GLY A 89 27.20 -25.59 9.06
C GLY A 89 26.27 -26.29 10.04
N LYS A 90 25.65 -25.54 10.97
CA LYS A 90 24.74 -26.09 11.99
C LYS A 90 23.28 -25.95 11.55
N PRO A 91 22.40 -26.90 11.92
CA PRO A 91 20.96 -26.73 11.77
C PRO A 91 20.48 -25.45 12.46
N PHE A 92 19.44 -24.84 11.89
CA PHE A 92 18.81 -23.63 12.40
C PHE A 92 17.29 -23.81 12.41
N GLU A 93 16.67 -23.51 13.54
CA GLU A 93 15.22 -23.58 13.69
C GLU A 93 14.57 -22.30 13.13
N VAL A 94 13.62 -22.48 12.22
CA VAL A 94 12.94 -21.37 11.54
C VAL A 94 11.72 -20.93 12.35
N ASP A 95 11.73 -19.67 12.79
CA ASP A 95 10.53 -19.00 13.31
C ASP A 95 9.83 -18.31 12.13
N ILE A 96 8.65 -18.81 11.75
CA ILE A 96 7.92 -18.31 10.58
C ILE A 96 7.57 -16.82 10.65
N LYS A 97 7.38 -16.25 11.85
CA LYS A 97 7.03 -14.83 12.02
C LYS A 97 8.27 -13.97 11.79
N LEU A 98 9.40 -14.38 12.38
CA LEU A 98 10.67 -13.67 12.23
C LEU A 98 11.23 -13.84 10.82
N GLU A 99 11.05 -15.00 10.20
CA GLU A 99 11.42 -15.25 8.80
C GLU A 99 10.65 -14.30 7.86
N ALA A 100 9.35 -14.13 8.07
CA ALA A 100 8.53 -13.21 7.27
C ALA A 100 8.91 -11.74 7.49
N LEU A 101 9.15 -11.33 8.74
CA LEU A 101 9.54 -9.95 9.09
C LEU A 101 10.98 -9.62 8.66
N ALA A 102 11.89 -10.59 8.72
CA ALA A 102 13.28 -10.42 8.33
C ALA A 102 13.43 -9.97 6.87
N LYS A 103 12.51 -10.37 5.98
CA LYS A 103 12.47 -9.92 4.58
C LYS A 103 12.36 -8.39 4.42
N VAL A 104 11.76 -7.71 5.40
CA VAL A 104 11.71 -6.25 5.43
C VAL A 104 13.08 -5.65 5.74
N LEU A 105 13.82 -6.27 6.66
CA LEU A 105 15.17 -5.83 7.02
C LEU A 105 16.20 -6.12 5.92
N THR A 106 16.01 -7.19 5.13
CA THR A 106 16.90 -7.53 4.02
C THR A 106 16.59 -6.75 2.73
N GLY A 107 15.46 -6.03 2.67
CA GLY A 107 15.00 -5.32 1.48
C GLY A 107 14.35 -6.23 0.42
N GLU A 108 14.03 -7.48 0.76
CA GLU A 108 13.30 -8.39 -0.13
C GLU A 108 11.79 -8.05 -0.21
N LEU A 109 11.26 -7.36 0.81
CA LEU A 109 9.84 -7.06 0.93
C LEU A 109 9.62 -5.64 1.49
N PRO A 110 8.82 -4.78 0.83
CA PRO A 110 8.56 -3.43 1.33
C PRO A 110 7.72 -3.45 2.61
N ALA A 111 7.97 -2.50 3.50
CA ALA A 111 7.12 -2.21 4.66
C ALA A 111 5.95 -1.31 4.25
N HIS A 112 4.73 -1.84 4.27
CA HIS A 112 3.50 -1.08 4.03
C HIS A 112 2.95 -0.57 5.36
N ILE A 113 3.26 0.67 5.73
CA ILE A 113 2.96 1.22 7.04
C ILE A 113 1.69 2.08 6.98
N HIS A 114 0.62 1.60 7.60
CA HIS A 114 -0.61 2.35 7.82
C HIS A 114 -0.36 3.48 8.83
N CYS A 115 -0.57 4.72 8.40
CA CYS A 115 -0.49 5.90 9.26
C CYS A 115 -1.34 7.05 8.70
N HIS A 116 -1.99 7.79 9.59
CA HIS A 116 -2.85 8.91 9.21
C HIS A 116 -2.22 10.27 9.54
N ARG A 117 -1.84 10.51 10.79
CA ARG A 117 -1.30 11.82 11.22
C ARG A 117 0.16 12.02 10.83
N ALA A 118 0.57 13.28 10.71
CA ALA A 118 1.95 13.64 10.38
C ALA A 118 2.97 13.10 11.40
N ASP A 119 2.65 13.06 12.69
CA ASP A 119 3.52 12.50 13.73
C ASP A 119 3.65 10.96 13.67
N ASP A 120 2.57 10.26 13.29
CA ASP A 120 2.60 8.82 13.04
C ASP A 120 3.44 8.51 11.77
N ILE A 121 3.34 9.34 10.72
CA ILE A 121 4.20 9.28 9.52
C ILE A 121 5.68 9.46 9.90
N MET A 122 6.02 10.53 10.63
CA MET A 122 7.40 10.78 11.04
C MET A 122 7.93 9.68 11.97
N THR A 123 7.06 9.05 12.77
CA THR A 123 7.44 7.88 13.58
C THR A 123 7.79 6.68 12.72
N ALA A 124 6.99 6.40 11.67
CA ALA A 124 7.29 5.35 10.71
C ALA A 124 8.65 5.55 10.06
N LEU A 125 8.93 6.77 9.59
CA LEU A 125 10.22 7.12 8.96
C LEU A 125 11.40 6.98 9.91
N ARG A 126 11.28 7.45 11.17
CA ARG A 126 12.35 7.29 12.17
C ARG A 126 12.64 5.82 12.47
N ILE A 127 11.61 4.98 12.59
CA ILE A 127 11.80 3.54 12.83
C ILE A 127 12.43 2.88 11.61
N ALA A 128 12.01 3.24 10.40
CA ALA A 128 12.62 2.71 9.19
C ALA A 128 14.13 3.04 9.12
N GLU A 129 14.49 4.29 9.40
CA GLU A 129 15.87 4.76 9.46
C GLU A 129 16.68 4.04 10.55
N GLU A 130 16.13 3.91 11.76
CA GLU A 130 16.75 3.22 12.90
C GLU A 130 17.10 1.75 12.61
N PHE A 131 16.27 1.06 11.82
CA PHE A 131 16.46 -0.36 11.48
C PHE A 131 17.02 -0.58 10.06
N GLY A 132 17.34 0.48 9.33
CA GLY A 132 17.87 0.40 7.97
C GLY A 132 16.87 -0.17 6.94
N ILE A 133 15.57 -0.02 7.17
CA ILE A 133 14.52 -0.46 6.24
C ILE A 133 14.52 0.50 5.04
N LYS A 134 14.92 -0.02 3.88
CA LYS A 134 15.08 0.77 2.65
C LYS A 134 13.75 1.04 1.94
N ASP A 135 12.89 0.03 1.88
CA ASP A 135 11.64 0.10 1.11
C ASP A 135 10.45 0.32 2.03
N VAL A 136 10.03 1.58 2.16
CA VAL A 136 8.87 1.99 2.94
C VAL A 136 7.80 2.54 2.03
N VAL A 137 6.56 2.12 2.25
CA VAL A 137 5.37 2.63 1.57
C VAL A 137 4.40 3.09 2.64
N LEU A 138 4.00 4.36 2.60
CA LEU A 138 3.02 4.88 3.55
C LEU A 138 1.61 4.63 3.03
N ILE A 139 0.79 3.98 3.85
CA ILE A 139 -0.60 3.69 3.54
C ILE A 139 -1.50 4.72 4.24
N HIS A 140 -2.45 5.25 3.47
CA HIS A 140 -3.32 6.40 3.73
C HIS A 140 -2.60 7.75 3.72
N ALA A 141 -1.55 7.90 4.53
CA ALA A 141 -0.79 9.13 4.70
C ALA A 141 -1.70 10.38 4.72
N THR A 142 -2.75 10.34 5.55
CA THR A 142 -3.87 11.30 5.49
C THR A 142 -3.44 12.76 5.69
N GLU A 143 -2.45 12.97 6.56
CA GLU A 143 -1.81 14.27 6.77
C GLU A 143 -0.43 14.36 6.07
N GLY A 144 -0.20 13.54 5.04
CA GLY A 144 1.05 13.53 4.27
C GLY A 144 1.37 14.87 3.64
N TYR A 145 0.35 15.63 3.22
CA TYR A 145 0.49 17.00 2.71
C TYR A 145 1.20 17.96 3.68
N LYS A 146 1.25 17.67 4.99
CA LYS A 146 1.96 18.52 5.97
C LYS A 146 3.47 18.29 6.01
N VAL A 147 3.94 17.19 5.42
CA VAL A 147 5.34 16.75 5.41
C VAL A 147 5.75 16.29 4.00
N ALA A 148 5.10 16.84 2.96
CA ALA A 148 5.22 16.39 1.58
C ALA A 148 6.63 16.59 1.02
N ASP A 149 7.28 17.69 1.40
CA ASP A 149 8.67 18.01 1.11
C ASP A 149 9.62 16.93 1.65
N ILE A 150 9.46 16.55 2.93
CA ILE A 150 10.26 15.50 3.56
C ILE A 150 10.04 14.15 2.87
N LEU A 151 8.79 13.84 2.52
CA LEU A 151 8.46 12.59 1.82
C LEU A 151 9.08 12.53 0.42
N ALA A 152 9.07 13.66 -0.30
CA ALA A 152 9.69 13.77 -1.61
C ALA A 152 11.21 13.67 -1.54
N GLU A 153 11.85 14.39 -0.62
CA GLU A 153 13.30 14.34 -0.39
C GLU A 153 13.77 12.90 -0.09
N ARG A 154 13.00 12.16 0.71
CA ARG A 154 13.29 10.76 1.05
C ARG A 154 12.84 9.75 0.00
N GLY A 155 12.15 10.18 -1.06
CA GLY A 155 11.64 9.31 -2.11
C GLY A 155 10.59 8.29 -1.64
N VAL A 156 9.85 8.58 -0.57
CA VAL A 156 8.90 7.63 0.05
C VAL A 156 7.54 7.71 -0.64
N PRO A 157 7.09 6.65 -1.34
CA PRO A 157 5.78 6.65 -1.98
C PRO A 157 4.62 6.58 -0.98
N CYS A 158 3.48 7.15 -1.38
CA CYS A 158 2.26 7.17 -0.58
C CYS A 158 1.09 6.53 -1.33
N VAL A 159 0.41 5.56 -0.70
CA VAL A 159 -0.87 5.03 -1.15
C VAL A 159 -1.97 5.77 -0.40
N VAL A 160 -2.53 6.82 -1.00
CA VAL A 160 -3.49 7.73 -0.36
C VAL A 160 -4.93 7.32 -0.58
N GLY A 161 -5.78 7.68 0.37
CA GLY A 161 -7.20 7.34 0.36
C GLY A 161 -7.60 6.47 1.55
N PRO A 162 -8.91 6.25 1.75
CA PRO A 162 -9.99 6.67 0.86
C PRO A 162 -10.23 8.19 0.89
N ILE A 163 -10.52 8.79 -0.26
CA ILE A 163 -10.74 10.25 -0.38
C ILE A 163 -12.21 10.58 -0.07
N LEU A 164 -13.13 9.82 -0.68
CA LEU A 164 -14.58 9.90 -0.40
C LEU A 164 -14.95 9.06 0.83
N PHE A 165 -14.64 9.56 2.03
CA PHE A 165 -14.90 8.82 3.26
C PHE A 165 -15.26 9.72 4.45
N SER A 166 -16.02 9.16 5.40
CA SER A 166 -16.37 9.85 6.63
C SER A 166 -15.18 9.93 7.59
N ARG A 167 -14.99 11.09 8.23
CA ARG A 167 -13.95 11.27 9.28
C ARG A 167 -14.37 10.60 10.59
N THR A 168 -14.35 9.27 10.61
CA THR A 168 -14.86 8.45 11.74
C THR A 168 -13.95 8.44 12.98
N LYS A 169 -12.72 8.95 12.86
CA LYS A 169 -11.70 8.95 13.91
C LYS A 169 -11.01 10.30 14.01
N TYR A 170 -10.45 10.61 15.18
CA TYR A 170 -9.79 11.90 15.39
C TYR A 170 -8.54 12.07 14.50
N GLU A 171 -7.79 11.00 14.26
CA GLU A 171 -6.66 11.00 13.31
C GLU A 171 -7.05 11.33 11.86
N LEU A 172 -8.34 11.24 11.51
CA LEU A 172 -8.86 11.61 10.19
C LEU A 172 -9.32 13.08 10.12
N ARG A 173 -9.19 13.86 11.19
CA ARG A 173 -9.62 15.28 11.21
C ARG A 173 -8.96 16.12 10.10
N GLY A 174 -7.73 15.77 9.72
CA GLY A 174 -6.94 16.41 8.67
C GLY A 174 -7.20 15.86 7.26
N MET A 175 -8.15 14.91 7.09
CA MET A 175 -8.46 14.34 5.78
C MET A 175 -8.88 15.43 4.80
N ASN A 176 -8.12 15.55 3.71
CA ASN A 176 -8.28 16.60 2.72
C ASN A 176 -8.21 15.99 1.31
N PRO A 177 -9.21 16.21 0.42
CA PRO A 177 -9.15 15.79 -0.98
C PRO A 177 -7.95 16.33 -1.75
N LYS A 178 -7.34 17.43 -1.30
CA LYS A 178 -6.09 17.98 -1.87
C LYS A 178 -4.82 17.23 -1.47
N ASN A 179 -4.87 16.29 -0.52
CA ASN A 179 -3.70 15.52 -0.08
C ASN A 179 -2.93 14.85 -1.24
N PRO A 180 -3.56 14.08 -2.17
CA PRO A 180 -2.88 13.57 -3.36
C PRO A 180 -2.23 14.67 -4.21
N VAL A 181 -2.89 15.83 -4.34
CA VAL A 181 -2.43 16.96 -5.14
C VAL A 181 -1.14 17.53 -4.56
N GLU A 182 -1.12 17.85 -3.27
CA GLU A 182 0.03 18.46 -2.61
C GLU A 182 1.23 17.49 -2.57
N LEU A 183 0.98 16.20 -2.32
CA LEU A 183 2.02 15.17 -2.40
C LEU A 183 2.60 15.06 -3.81
N SER A 184 1.74 15.00 -4.83
CA SER A 184 2.18 14.92 -6.23
C SER A 184 2.98 16.15 -6.65
N ARG A 185 2.54 17.36 -6.28
CA ARG A 185 3.26 18.61 -6.55
C ARG A 185 4.63 18.67 -5.88
N ALA A 186 4.77 18.10 -4.69
CA ALA A 186 6.05 17.98 -4.02
C ALA A 186 7.00 16.96 -4.68
N GLY A 187 6.51 16.14 -5.61
CA GLY A 187 7.29 15.08 -6.27
C GLY A 187 7.17 13.70 -5.62
N VAL A 188 6.23 13.52 -4.69
CA VAL A 188 5.94 12.20 -4.10
C VAL A 188 5.21 11.33 -5.12
N LYS A 189 5.64 10.08 -5.26
CA LYS A 189 4.90 9.07 -6.04
C LYS A 189 3.64 8.66 -5.28
N VAL A 190 2.48 9.08 -5.81
CA VAL A 190 1.18 8.86 -5.18
C VAL A 190 0.41 7.74 -5.90
N ALA A 191 -0.05 6.74 -5.17
CA ALA A 191 -1.09 5.83 -5.63
C ALA A 191 -2.40 6.11 -4.90
N ILE A 192 -3.55 5.97 -5.56
CA ILE A 192 -4.87 6.17 -4.93
C ILE A 192 -5.50 4.82 -4.62
N GLN A 193 -6.15 4.71 -3.45
CA GLN A 193 -6.89 3.52 -3.02
C GLN A 193 -8.28 3.88 -2.50
N THR A 194 -9.21 2.93 -2.58
CA THR A 194 -10.55 3.03 -1.98
C THR A 194 -10.63 2.49 -0.56
N ASP A 195 -9.64 1.72 -0.11
CA ASP A 195 -9.59 1.06 1.21
C ASP A 195 -10.88 0.30 1.61
N GLN A 196 -11.64 -0.13 0.60
CA GLN A 196 -12.94 -0.78 0.78
C GLN A 196 -13.22 -1.77 -0.36
N MET A 197 -13.69 -2.96 0.03
CA MET A 197 -13.90 -4.09 -0.89
C MET A 197 -14.91 -3.78 -2.00
N SER A 198 -16.10 -3.27 -1.67
CA SER A 198 -17.16 -3.03 -2.66
C SER A 198 -16.94 -1.77 -3.48
N ALA A 199 -16.21 -0.79 -2.93
CA ALA A 199 -15.97 0.49 -3.57
C ALA A 199 -14.80 0.48 -4.56
N VAL A 200 -13.95 -0.57 -4.58
CA VAL A 200 -12.79 -0.66 -5.48
C VAL A 200 -13.14 -0.45 -6.96
N LYS A 201 -14.36 -0.79 -7.36
CA LYS A 201 -14.88 -0.56 -8.72
C LYS A 201 -15.05 0.92 -9.08
N TYR A 202 -15.11 1.80 -8.10
CA TYR A 202 -15.26 3.25 -8.25
C TYR A 202 -13.94 4.03 -8.13
N ILE A 203 -12.78 3.36 -8.21
CA ILE A 203 -11.47 4.02 -8.07
C ILE A 203 -11.26 5.21 -9.03
N LEU A 204 -11.87 5.19 -10.22
CA LEU A 204 -11.83 6.30 -11.17
C LEU A 204 -12.54 7.56 -10.65
N PHE A 205 -13.53 7.42 -9.74
CA PHE A 205 -14.16 8.56 -9.09
C PHE A 205 -13.20 9.25 -8.12
N ASP A 206 -12.42 8.49 -7.34
CA ASP A 206 -11.39 9.05 -6.45
C ASP A 206 -10.27 9.75 -7.25
N ALA A 207 -9.86 9.18 -8.38
CA ALA A 207 -8.87 9.80 -9.28
C ALA A 207 -9.42 11.07 -9.95
N ALA A 208 -10.65 11.03 -10.48
CA ALA A 208 -11.31 12.21 -11.04
C ALA A 208 -11.50 13.32 -10.00
N LEU A 209 -11.79 12.95 -8.75
CA LEU A 209 -11.83 13.88 -7.64
C LEU A 209 -10.46 14.54 -7.41
N ALA A 210 -9.36 13.79 -7.45
CA ALA A 210 -8.02 14.38 -7.33
C ALA A 210 -7.72 15.37 -8.47
N VAL A 211 -8.12 15.07 -9.71
CA VAL A 211 -8.02 16.01 -10.84
C VAL A 211 -8.83 17.27 -10.58
N ARG A 212 -10.09 17.12 -10.12
CA ARG A 212 -10.95 18.26 -9.76
C ARG A 212 -10.33 19.16 -8.70
N GLU A 213 -9.57 18.59 -7.76
CA GLU A 213 -8.87 19.32 -6.71
C GLU A 213 -7.52 19.92 -7.17
N GLY A 214 -7.09 19.64 -8.42
CA GLY A 214 -5.95 20.26 -9.08
C GLY A 214 -4.73 19.37 -9.30
N MET A 215 -4.90 18.04 -9.26
CA MET A 215 -3.88 17.08 -9.71
C MET A 215 -3.80 17.08 -11.25
N ASP A 216 -2.60 16.96 -11.81
CA ASP A 216 -2.44 16.73 -13.24
C ASP A 216 -3.17 15.44 -13.66
N GLU A 217 -3.81 15.47 -14.84
CA GLU A 217 -4.62 14.35 -15.33
C GLU A 217 -3.77 13.10 -15.60
N GLY A 218 -2.58 13.28 -16.17
CA GLY A 218 -1.63 12.20 -16.42
C GLY A 218 -1.12 11.60 -15.12
N GLU A 219 -0.79 12.44 -14.13
CA GLU A 219 -0.40 11.97 -12.80
C GLU A 219 -1.54 11.22 -12.09
N ALA A 220 -2.78 11.70 -12.19
CA ALA A 220 -3.94 11.02 -11.63
C ALA A 220 -4.17 9.64 -12.29
N LEU A 221 -3.98 9.54 -13.60
CA LEU A 221 -4.07 8.25 -14.31
C LEU A 221 -2.96 7.29 -13.86
N LYS A 222 -1.72 7.77 -13.74
CA LYS A 222 -0.61 6.98 -13.18
C LYS A 222 -0.88 6.53 -11.74
N ALA A 223 -1.54 7.35 -10.93
CA ALA A 223 -1.87 7.05 -9.54
C ALA A 223 -2.82 5.85 -9.37
N VAL A 224 -3.56 5.48 -10.42
CA VAL A 224 -4.43 4.28 -10.43
C VAL A 224 -3.95 3.19 -11.40
N THR A 225 -2.77 3.35 -12.01
CA THR A 225 -2.19 2.40 -12.96
C THR A 225 -0.70 2.14 -12.69
N LEU A 226 0.19 3.01 -13.17
CA LEU A 226 1.64 2.82 -13.19
C LEU A 226 2.28 2.93 -11.80
N TYR A 227 1.85 3.87 -10.97
CA TYR A 227 2.43 4.07 -9.64
C TYR A 227 2.12 2.94 -8.65
N PRO A 228 0.88 2.43 -8.52
CA PRO A 228 0.66 1.24 -7.71
C PRO A 228 1.46 0.03 -8.25
N ALA A 229 1.58 -0.14 -9.56
CA ALA A 229 2.41 -1.20 -10.15
C ALA A 229 3.90 -1.07 -9.78
N ASN A 230 4.44 0.15 -9.77
CA ASN A 230 5.82 0.42 -9.33
C ASN A 230 6.00 0.13 -7.84
N ILE A 231 5.08 0.60 -6.99
CA ILE A 231 5.12 0.41 -5.53
C ILE A 231 5.10 -1.09 -5.19
N LEU A 232 4.32 -1.88 -5.93
CA LEU A 232 4.21 -3.33 -5.74
C LEU A 232 5.31 -4.13 -6.47
N GLY A 233 6.20 -3.46 -7.21
CA GLY A 233 7.27 -4.09 -7.96
C GLY A 233 6.79 -5.07 -9.03
N ILE A 234 5.75 -4.69 -9.77
CA ILE A 234 5.12 -5.46 -10.87
C ILE A 234 4.94 -4.62 -12.13
N ALA A 235 5.61 -3.46 -12.20
CA ALA A 235 5.49 -2.51 -13.30
C ALA A 235 6.05 -3.04 -14.62
N ASP A 236 6.89 -4.07 -14.59
CA ASP A 236 7.34 -4.84 -15.74
C ASP A 236 6.20 -5.62 -16.41
N ARG A 237 5.12 -5.94 -15.67
CA ARG A 237 3.97 -6.70 -16.17
C ARG A 237 2.71 -5.89 -16.38
N VAL A 238 2.40 -4.94 -15.50
CA VAL A 238 1.12 -4.21 -15.54
C VAL A 238 1.30 -2.69 -15.33
N GLY A 239 0.20 -1.94 -15.45
CA GLY A 239 0.16 -0.51 -15.11
C GLY A 239 0.49 0.45 -16.27
N SER A 240 0.82 -0.05 -17.46
CA SER A 240 0.88 0.76 -18.68
C SER A 240 0.66 -0.09 -19.93
N ILE A 241 0.31 0.54 -21.04
CA ILE A 241 0.22 -0.11 -22.36
C ILE A 241 1.57 0.01 -23.04
N ALA A 242 2.35 -1.07 -23.06
CA ALA A 242 3.66 -1.12 -23.69
C ALA A 242 3.99 -2.56 -24.14
N PRO A 243 4.84 -2.76 -25.17
CA PRO A 243 5.28 -4.10 -25.57
C PRO A 243 5.89 -4.89 -24.41
N GLY A 244 5.59 -6.18 -24.34
CA GLY A 244 6.09 -7.10 -23.30
C GLY A 244 5.29 -7.12 -22.00
N LYS A 245 4.33 -6.20 -21.81
CA LYS A 245 3.43 -6.19 -20.64
C LYS A 245 2.20 -7.07 -20.85
N ASP A 246 1.59 -7.49 -19.76
CA ASP A 246 0.35 -8.24 -19.75
C ASP A 246 -0.77 -7.40 -20.41
N ALA A 247 -1.57 -8.03 -21.28
CA ALA A 247 -2.66 -7.38 -22.00
C ALA A 247 -3.90 -7.17 -21.11
N ASP A 248 -3.74 -6.41 -20.04
CA ASP A 248 -4.79 -5.98 -19.12
C ASP A 248 -5.33 -4.61 -19.56
N ILE A 249 -6.42 -4.62 -20.32
CA ILE A 249 -6.94 -3.44 -21.03
C ILE A 249 -8.39 -3.20 -20.64
N VAL A 250 -8.74 -1.94 -20.36
CA VAL A 250 -10.13 -1.50 -20.14
C VAL A 250 -10.50 -0.53 -21.25
N VAL A 251 -11.54 -0.87 -22.01
CA VAL A 251 -12.14 0.02 -23.01
C VAL A 251 -13.27 0.79 -22.34
N LEU A 252 -13.24 2.11 -22.48
CA LEU A 252 -14.20 3.03 -21.90
C LEU A 252 -14.90 3.81 -23.01
N SER A 253 -16.20 4.05 -22.85
CA SER A 253 -17.02 4.82 -23.81
C SER A 253 -16.64 6.30 -23.89
N ALA A 254 -15.95 6.82 -22.87
CA ALA A 254 -15.48 8.19 -22.78
C ALA A 254 -14.23 8.27 -21.89
N HIS A 255 -13.67 9.47 -21.76
CA HIS A 255 -12.50 9.74 -20.93
C HIS A 255 -12.64 9.13 -19.50
N PRO A 256 -11.59 8.49 -18.93
CA PRO A 256 -11.67 7.83 -17.61
C PRO A 256 -12.19 8.69 -16.46
N PHE A 257 -12.02 10.02 -16.54
CA PHE A 257 -12.45 10.96 -15.51
C PHE A 257 -13.74 11.70 -15.84
N ASP A 258 -14.39 11.41 -16.98
CA ASP A 258 -15.79 11.81 -17.20
C ASP A 258 -16.71 10.88 -16.41
N VAL A 259 -16.82 11.11 -15.11
CA VAL A 259 -17.60 10.28 -14.18
C VAL A 259 -19.10 10.22 -14.49
N ALA A 260 -19.61 11.17 -15.27
CA ALA A 260 -21.03 11.23 -15.64
C ALA A 260 -21.35 10.36 -16.87
N ARG A 261 -20.39 10.20 -17.79
CA ARG A 261 -20.62 9.56 -19.09
C ARG A 261 -19.80 8.31 -19.35
N SER A 262 -18.61 8.21 -18.75
CA SER A 262 -17.69 7.09 -19.00
C SER A 262 -18.24 5.79 -18.42
N ARG A 263 -18.35 4.78 -19.29
CA ARG A 263 -18.78 3.42 -18.96
C ARG A 263 -17.73 2.44 -19.43
N VAL A 264 -17.56 1.35 -18.70
CA VAL A 264 -16.73 0.22 -19.13
C VAL A 264 -17.49 -0.53 -20.22
N GLU A 265 -16.86 -0.67 -21.39
CA GLU A 265 -17.43 -1.41 -22.53
C GLU A 265 -16.81 -2.81 -22.65
N LEU A 266 -15.52 -2.93 -22.38
CA LEU A 266 -14.77 -4.19 -22.46
C LEU A 266 -13.65 -4.19 -21.42
N VAL A 267 -13.44 -5.34 -20.78
CA VAL A 267 -12.24 -5.59 -19.98
C VAL A 267 -11.56 -6.84 -20.50
N LEU A 268 -10.27 -6.70 -20.80
CA LEU A 268 -9.35 -7.78 -21.09
C LEU A 268 -8.42 -7.97 -19.89
N ILE A 269 -8.18 -9.23 -19.52
CA ILE A 269 -7.12 -9.61 -18.58
C ILE A 269 -6.30 -10.70 -19.25
N ASP A 270 -5.00 -10.52 -19.36
CA ASP A 270 -4.11 -11.40 -20.14
C ASP A 270 -4.62 -11.62 -21.57
N GLY A 271 -5.14 -10.55 -22.19
CA GLY A 271 -5.66 -10.58 -23.56
C GLY A 271 -6.99 -11.30 -23.75
N SER A 272 -7.56 -11.94 -22.72
CA SER A 272 -8.88 -12.57 -22.83
C SER A 272 -9.98 -11.67 -22.26
N PRO A 273 -11.15 -11.60 -22.92
CA PRO A 273 -12.29 -10.84 -22.40
C PRO A 273 -12.84 -11.46 -21.12
N VAL A 274 -12.97 -10.64 -20.09
CA VAL A 274 -13.57 -11.00 -18.78
C VAL A 274 -14.85 -10.22 -18.50
N TYR A 275 -15.11 -9.15 -19.24
CA TYR A 275 -16.33 -8.36 -19.18
C TYR A 275 -16.60 -7.72 -20.53
N ARG A 276 -17.86 -7.69 -20.95
CA ARG A 276 -18.35 -6.93 -22.09
C ARG A 276 -19.69 -6.32 -21.70
N ALA A 277 -19.88 -5.03 -21.94
CA ALA A 277 -21.18 -4.41 -21.76
C ALA A 277 -22.18 -5.01 -22.75
N GLU A 278 -23.37 -5.35 -22.27
CA GLU A 278 -24.48 -5.72 -23.15
C GLU A 278 -24.99 -4.44 -23.83
N SER A 279 -25.25 -4.55 -25.14
CA SER A 279 -25.77 -3.48 -25.99
C SER A 279 -27.21 -3.12 -25.65
#